data_AF-A0AAW4LFL6-F1
#
_entry.id   AF-A0AAW4LFL6-F1
#
_cell.length_a   1.000
_cell.length_b   1.000
_cell.length_c   1.000
_cell.angle_alpha   90.00
_cell.angle_beta   90.00
_cell.angle_gamma   90.00
#
_symmetry.space_group_name_H-M   'P 1'
#
loop_
_entity.id
_entity.type
_entity.pdbx_description
1 polymer ?
#
loop_
_entity_poly.entity_id
_entity_poly.type
_entity_poly.pdbx_seq_one_letter_code
_entity_poly.pdbx_strand_id
1 'polypeptide(L)'
;MFELLEKAFLSGLGAIAMTQKMGEELVKDLKDKYKMSEEEGKAFLDKMQTMAKESRQKVSDLADQEVKKTIERIGLVSKDDYDRLLKRIEELENRQ
;
A
#
# COMPACT_ATOMS: atom_id res chain seq x y z
N MET A 1 15.96 -17.69 15.02
CA MET A 1 14.73 -18.52 15.01
C MET A 1 13.49 -17.68 14.72
N PHE A 2 13.23 -16.62 15.49
CA PHE A 2 12.09 -15.72 15.28
C PHE A 2 12.11 -15.02 13.90
N GLU A 3 13.24 -14.48 13.48
CA GLU A 3 13.40 -13.87 12.14
C GLU A 3 13.19 -14.84 10.98
N LEU A 4 13.45 -16.13 11.18
CA LEU A 4 13.26 -17.16 10.15
C LEU A 4 11.77 -17.47 9.97
N LEU A 5 11.02 -17.46 11.07
CA LEU A 5 9.57 -17.60 11.07
C LEU A 5 8.90 -16.37 10.47
N GLU A 6 9.37 -15.16 10.81
CA GLU A 6 8.93 -13.89 10.23
C GLU A 6 9.12 -13.89 8.70
N LYS A 7 10.31 -14.30 8.22
CA LYS A 7 10.60 -14.41 6.78
C LYS A 7 9.81 -15.52 6.09
N ALA A 8 9.63 -16.68 6.72
CA ALA A 8 8.84 -17.78 6.17
C ALA A 8 7.34 -17.43 6.07
N PHE A 9 6.81 -16.71 7.05
CA PHE A 9 5.44 -16.23 7.07
C PHE A 9 5.17 -15.17 5.99
N LEU A 10 6.06 -14.17 5.87
CA LEU A 10 6.01 -13.16 4.80
C LEU A 10 6.11 -13.79 3.40
N SER A 11 6.80 -14.92 3.29
CA SER A 11 6.96 -15.66 2.02
C SER A 11 5.80 -16.63 1.74
N GLY A 12 5.09 -17.11 2.77
CA GLY A 12 4.10 -18.18 2.66
C GLY A 12 2.64 -17.73 2.56
N LEU A 13 2.28 -16.55 3.07
CA LEU A 13 0.88 -16.10 3.11
C LEU A 13 0.57 -14.88 2.23
N GLY A 14 1.60 -14.19 1.75
CA GLY A 14 1.42 -12.96 0.97
C GLY A 14 0.84 -11.82 1.81
N ALA A 15 1.45 -10.64 1.72
CA ALA A 15 1.08 -9.45 2.50
C ALA A 15 -0.38 -8.96 2.28
N ILE A 16 -1.14 -9.58 1.38
CA ILE A 16 -2.45 -9.11 0.89
C ILE A 16 -3.63 -9.73 1.67
N ALA A 17 -3.45 -10.87 2.36
CA ALA A 17 -4.55 -11.64 2.96
C ALA A 17 -4.59 -11.65 4.51
N MET A 18 -3.84 -10.77 5.17
CA MET A 18 -3.80 -10.76 6.64
C MET A 18 -5.07 -10.09 7.22
N THR A 19 -6.00 -10.89 7.73
CA THR A 19 -7.21 -10.41 8.43
C THR A 19 -6.98 -10.38 9.95
N GLN A 20 -7.76 -9.60 10.71
CA GLN A 20 -7.63 -9.52 12.17
C GLN A 20 -7.69 -10.89 12.84
N LYS A 21 -8.63 -11.74 12.42
CA LYS A 21 -8.82 -13.10 12.95
C LYS A 21 -7.61 -14.01 12.71
N MET A 22 -7.01 -13.93 11.52
CA MET A 22 -5.77 -14.64 11.18
C MET A 22 -4.59 -14.17 12.05
N GLY A 23 -4.50 -12.87 12.32
CA GLY A 23 -3.46 -12.31 13.20
C GLY A 23 -3.57 -12.79 14.64
N GLU A 24 -4.80 -12.89 15.18
CA GLU A 24 -5.07 -13.39 16.53
C GLU A 24 -4.71 -14.87 16.68
N GLU A 25 -5.08 -15.72 15.71
CA GLU A 25 -4.71 -17.14 15.72
C GLU A 25 -3.20 -17.35 15.66
N LEU A 26 -2.47 -16.55 14.87
CA LEU A 26 -1.01 -16.63 14.78
C LEU A 26 -0.32 -16.32 16.10
N VAL A 27 -0.80 -15.29 16.80
CA VAL A 27 -0.23 -14.92 18.11
C VAL A 27 -0.48 -16.01 19.13
N LYS A 28 -1.65 -16.64 19.08
CA LYS A 28 -1.97 -17.80 19.92
C LYS A 28 -1.05 -18.98 19.61
N ASP A 29 -0.85 -19.30 18.33
CA ASP A 29 0.02 -20.39 17.90
C ASP A 29 1.50 -20.14 18.25
N LEU A 30 1.97 -18.89 18.16
CA LEU A 30 3.33 -18.50 18.55
C LEU A 30 3.52 -18.52 20.07
N LYS A 31 2.50 -18.14 20.87
CA LYS A 31 2.52 -18.33 22.33
C LYS A 31 2.62 -19.82 22.69
N ASP A 32 1.74 -20.64 22.12
CA ASP A 32 1.58 -22.04 22.50
C ASP A 32 2.76 -22.91 22.03
N LYS A 33 3.28 -22.68 20.81
CA LYS A 33 4.37 -23.49 20.24
C LYS A 33 5.77 -22.97 20.52
N TYR A 34 5.94 -21.66 20.73
CA TYR A 34 7.27 -21.03 20.84
C TYR A 34 7.57 -20.38 22.19
N LYS A 35 6.68 -20.49 23.19
CA LYS A 35 6.82 -19.83 24.52
C LYS A 35 7.13 -18.33 24.40
N MET A 36 6.57 -17.69 23.39
CA MET A 36 6.70 -16.25 23.19
C MET A 36 5.92 -15.52 24.29
N SER A 37 6.54 -14.51 24.90
CA SER A 37 5.86 -13.69 25.91
C SER A 37 4.77 -12.82 25.27
N GLU A 38 3.81 -12.33 26.08
CA GLU A 38 2.76 -11.44 25.58
C GLU A 38 3.28 -10.16 24.93
N GLU A 39 4.38 -9.63 25.47
CA GLU A 39 5.02 -8.43 24.95
C GLU A 39 5.66 -8.67 23.59
N GLU A 40 6.37 -9.78 23.42
CA GLU A 40 6.99 -10.15 22.13
C GLU A 40 5.93 -10.40 21.05
N GLY A 41 4.80 -11.01 21.42
CA GLY A 41 3.68 -11.22 20.50
C GLY A 41 2.99 -9.94 20.05
N LYS A 42 2.78 -9.00 20.99
CA LYS A 42 2.24 -7.68 20.66
C LYS A 42 3.20 -6.88 19.78
N ALA A 43 4.50 -6.89 20.10
CA ALA A 43 5.51 -6.19 19.31
C ALA A 43 5.60 -6.73 17.86
N PHE A 44 5.47 -8.05 17.69
CA PHE A 44 5.45 -8.67 16.37
C PHE A 44 4.21 -8.29 15.55
N LEU A 45 3.03 -8.32 16.18
CA LEU A 45 1.77 -7.91 15.56
C LEU A 45 1.83 -6.45 15.09
N ASP A 46 2.35 -5.57 15.94
CA ASP A 46 2.45 -4.14 15.66
C ASP A 46 3.43 -3.85 14.51
N LYS A 47 4.57 -4.57 14.49
CA LYS A 47 5.53 -4.51 13.38
C LYS A 47 4.91 -5.00 12.07
N MET A 48 4.16 -6.10 12.09
CA MET A 48 3.46 -6.62 10.90
C MET A 48 2.39 -5.65 10.39
N GLN A 49 1.60 -5.05 11.28
CA GLN A 49 0.60 -4.06 10.90
C GLN A 49 1.24 -2.81 10.31
N THR A 50 2.35 -2.35 10.87
CA THR A 50 3.10 -1.19 10.36
C THR A 50 3.67 -1.47 8.97
N MET A 51 4.32 -2.61 8.79
CA MET A 51 4.86 -3.03 7.48
C MET A 51 3.75 -3.20 6.44
N ALA A 52 2.60 -3.75 6.82
CA ALA A 52 1.45 -3.90 5.93
C ALA A 52 0.90 -2.53 5.49
N LYS A 53 0.78 -1.56 6.41
CA LYS A 53 0.35 -0.19 6.09
C LYS A 53 1.33 0.49 5.13
N GLU A 54 2.64 0.42 5.41
CA GLU A 54 3.67 1.01 4.56
C GLU A 54 3.71 0.36 3.16
N SER A 55 3.59 -0.97 3.10
CA SER A 55 3.54 -1.71 1.84
C SER A 55 2.32 -1.32 1.02
N ARG A 56 1.15 -1.18 1.65
CA ARG A 56 -0.09 -0.75 0.98
C ARG A 56 0.05 0.65 0.41
N GLN A 57 0.65 1.59 1.16
CA GLN A 57 0.89 2.94 0.67
C GLN A 57 1.82 2.94 -0.55
N LYS A 58 2.96 2.24 -0.46
CA LYS A 58 3.91 2.13 -1.59
C LYS A 58 3.28 1.52 -2.83
N VAL A 59 2.45 0.50 -2.67
CA VAL A 59 1.72 -0.12 -3.80
C VAL A 59 0.71 0.86 -4.40
N SER A 60 0.01 1.62 -3.58
CA SER A 60 -0.90 2.69 -4.05
C SER A 60 -0.15 3.74 -4.85
N ASP A 61 0.98 4.24 -4.32
CA ASP A 61 1.78 5.26 -4.98
C ASP A 61 2.35 4.77 -6.32
N LEU A 62 2.80 3.51 -6.37
CA LEU A 62 3.27 2.88 -7.61
C LEU A 62 2.15 2.73 -8.64
N ALA A 63 0.96 2.32 -8.20
CA ALA A 63 -0.21 2.21 -9.07
C ALA A 63 -0.60 3.60 -9.63
N ASP A 64 -0.64 4.63 -8.79
CA ASP A 64 -0.95 6.00 -9.22
C ASP A 64 0.08 6.53 -10.23
N GLN A 65 1.37 6.27 -10.01
CA GLN A 65 2.42 6.65 -10.94
C GLN A 65 2.30 5.91 -12.28
N GLU A 66 1.99 4.62 -12.26
CA GLU A 66 1.85 3.83 -13.49
C GLU A 66 0.62 4.26 -14.30
N VAL A 67 -0.48 4.57 -13.62
CA VAL A 67 -1.68 5.14 -14.25
C VAL A 67 -1.37 6.49 -14.89
N LYS A 68 -0.68 7.40 -14.19
CA LYS A 68 -0.26 8.70 -14.74
C LYS A 68 0.63 8.54 -15.97
N LYS A 69 1.66 7.70 -15.90
CA LYS A 69 2.54 7.42 -17.05
C LYS A 69 1.77 6.83 -18.22
N THR A 70 0.80 5.96 -17.97
CA THR A 70 -0.02 5.37 -19.02
C THR A 70 -0.87 6.44 -19.71
N ILE A 71 -1.52 7.30 -18.93
CA ILE A 71 -2.31 8.45 -19.41
C ILE A 71 -1.44 9.37 -20.30
N GLU A 72 -0.23 9.69 -19.86
CA GLU A 72 0.74 10.48 -20.65
C GLU A 72 1.11 9.78 -21.97
N ARG A 73 1.40 8.47 -21.93
CA ARG A 73 1.81 7.68 -23.10
C ARG A 73 0.73 7.55 -24.17
N ILE A 74 -0.53 7.48 -23.76
CA ILE A 74 -1.67 7.41 -24.70
C ILE A 74 -2.15 8.81 -25.14
N GLY A 75 -1.51 9.87 -24.65
CA GLY A 75 -1.83 11.25 -25.02
C GLY A 75 -3.16 11.75 -24.44
N LEU A 76 -3.66 11.13 -23.35
CA LEU A 76 -4.84 11.66 -22.67
C LEU A 76 -4.44 12.92 -21.88
N VAL A 77 -5.09 14.03 -22.19
CA VAL A 77 -4.92 15.29 -21.47
C VAL A 77 -5.75 15.24 -20.19
N SER A 78 -5.18 15.69 -19.07
CA SER A 78 -5.94 15.79 -17.82
C SER A 78 -7.05 16.84 -17.94
N LYS A 79 -8.11 16.73 -17.13
CA LYS A 79 -9.19 17.72 -17.13
C LYS A 79 -8.65 19.12 -16.78
N ASP A 80 -7.74 19.20 -15.81
CA ASP A 80 -7.12 20.47 -15.40
C ASP A 80 -6.33 21.11 -16.54
N ASP A 81 -5.57 20.32 -17.30
CA ASP A 81 -4.82 20.83 -18.45
C ASP A 81 -5.76 21.28 -19.57
N TYR A 82 -6.86 20.57 -19.80
CA TYR A 82 -7.91 20.97 -20.74
C TYR A 82 -8.58 22.29 -20.32
N ASP A 83 -8.98 22.42 -19.06
CA ASP A 83 -9.63 23.63 -18.54
C ASP A 83 -8.69 24.84 -18.58
N ARG A 84 -7.39 24.65 -18.32
CA ARG A 84 -6.37 25.70 -18.51
C ARG A 84 -6.25 26.13 -19.96
N LEU A 85 -6.35 25.20 -20.89
CA LEU A 85 -6.31 25.47 -22.33
C LEU A 85 -7.56 26.21 -22.78
N LEU A 86 -8.74 25.79 -22.30
CA LEU A 86 -10.03 26.43 -22.56
C LEU A 86 -10.02 27.89 -22.11
N LYS A 87 -9.57 28.15 -20.87
CA LYS A 87 -9.48 29.51 -20.33
C LYS A 87 -8.55 30.40 -21.16
N ARG A 88 -7.42 29.87 -21.62
CA ARG A 88 -6.50 30.62 -22.51
C ARG A 88 -7.12 30.92 -23.86
N ILE A 89 -7.94 30.03 -24.40
CA ILE A 89 -8.68 30.24 -25.65
C ILE A 89 -9.72 31.35 -25.45
N GLU A 90 -10.52 31.28 -24.40
CA GLU A 90 -11.50 32.33 -24.06
C GLU A 90 -10.85 33.71 -23.89
N GLU A 91 -9.69 33.78 -23.23
CA GLU A 91 -8.92 35.02 -23.09
C GLU A 91 -8.40 35.57 -24.43
N LEU A 92 -8.08 34.70 -25.39
CA LEU A 92 -7.62 35.10 -26.73
C LEU A 92 -8.79 35.53 -27.61
N GLU A 93 -9.91 34.82 -27.56
CA GLU A 93 -11.14 35.14 -28.31
C GLU A 93 -11.73 36.48 -27.85
N ASN A 94 -11.72 36.78 -26.55
CA ASN A 94 -12.19 38.07 -26.01
C ASN A 94 -11.26 39.26 -26.31
N ARG A 95 -10.07 39.02 -26.88
CA ARG A 95 -9.11 40.06 -27.27
C ARG A 95 -9.15 40.37 -28.77
N GLN A 96 -9.95 39.64 -29.55
CA GLN A 96 -10.29 39.95 -30.95
C GLN A 96 -11.63 40.68 -31.01
#